data_AF-W7X4G2-F1
#
_entry.id   AF-W7X4G2-F1
#
_cell.length_a   1.000
_cell.length_b   1.000
_cell.length_c   1.000
_cell.angle_alpha   90.00
_cell.angle_beta   90.00
_cell.angle_gamma   90.00
#
_symmetry.space_group_name_H-M   'P 1'
#
loop_
_entity.id
_entity.type
_entity.pdbx_description
1 polymer ?
#
loop_
_entity_poly.entity_id
_entity_poly.type
_entity_poly.pdbx_seq_one_letter_code
_entity_poly.pdbx_strand_id
1 'polypeptide(L)'
;MLESNKDIRLMLNILIQNLNTFFVNESSLKKLKLSKQITKYKMSEDKDIKIVRNYEIIEMDFKSLLAYKQFKEQAVKDIGMIIEKCQDFTNLIIQNISLENVNLIEFILQKCKHITSLCLGLYDTKLGPERARNIDINLENCQNVACLYLNLADNKLGPEGAKSIGMSLEALQNITSLTINLQNNDLRDEGINKFGLSLEKCQSISYLNINLQSNLIGHEGIINFGMSLLRCLKINSLTLNFDRNGLTQENIINFGAIVQKFQNLKYFNLFCRFTNQSFPLSPLYYYTFFNHIFKTKRLVIFKTKIDI
;
A
#
# COMPACT_ATOMS: atom_id res chain seq x y z
N MET A 1 4.24 28.09 1.07
CA MET A 1 4.98 29.06 1.91
C MET A 1 4.07 29.46 3.06
N LEU A 2 4.21 28.98 4.30
CA LEU A 2 5.37 28.34 4.93
C LEU A 2 5.08 26.87 5.30
N GLU A 3 5.12 25.94 4.34
CA GLU A 3 6.29 25.12 3.96
C GLU A 3 6.69 24.00 4.94
N SER A 4 6.68 22.77 4.41
CA SER A 4 7.28 21.51 4.88
C SER A 4 6.88 20.95 6.24
N ASN A 5 6.44 21.77 7.20
CA ASN A 5 6.25 21.35 8.59
C ASN A 5 4.86 20.76 8.90
N LYS A 6 3.94 20.68 7.94
CA LYS A 6 2.53 20.26 8.16
C LYS A 6 2.08 19.07 7.31
N ASP A 7 2.57 18.96 6.08
CA ASP A 7 2.08 17.98 5.07
C ASP A 7 2.42 16.52 5.41
N ILE A 8 3.35 16.32 6.36
CA ILE A 8 3.85 15.02 6.81
C ILE A 8 3.62 14.81 8.33
N ARG A 9 3.13 15.83 9.06
CA ARG A 9 2.91 15.75 10.53
C ARG A 9 1.87 14.72 10.95
N LEU A 10 1.15 14.08 10.01
CA LEU A 10 0.43 12.84 10.24
C LEU A 10 0.60 11.74 9.18
N MET A 11 1.75 11.67 8.48
CA MET A 11 2.35 10.33 8.32
C MET A 11 2.70 9.76 9.71
N LEU A 12 2.94 10.63 10.69
CA LEU A 12 3.32 10.30 12.06
C LEU A 12 2.30 9.51 12.91
N ASN A 13 1.05 9.27 12.48
CA ASN A 13 0.18 8.25 13.12
C ASN A 13 0.22 6.87 12.44
N ILE A 14 0.79 6.73 11.23
CA ILE A 14 0.74 5.51 10.37
C ILE A 14 1.27 4.24 11.07
N LEU A 15 1.92 4.37 12.23
CA LEU A 15 2.58 3.28 12.95
C LEU A 15 2.29 3.20 14.47
N ILE A 16 1.57 4.16 15.07
CA ILE A 16 1.64 4.40 16.52
C ILE A 16 1.03 3.29 17.41
N GLN A 17 0.23 2.37 16.85
CA GLN A 17 -0.25 1.19 17.59
C GLN A 17 -0.08 -0.12 16.80
N ASN A 18 1.18 -0.51 16.57
CA ASN A 18 1.51 -1.93 16.54
C ASN A 18 1.07 -2.56 17.87
N LEU A 19 -0.03 -3.32 17.84
CA LEU A 19 -0.49 -4.29 18.87
C LEU A 19 -0.65 -3.72 20.30
N ASN A 20 -1.90 -3.40 20.72
CA ASN A 20 -2.55 -4.08 21.87
C ASN A 20 -3.98 -3.59 22.21
N THR A 21 -4.86 -4.57 22.44
CA THR A 21 -6.13 -4.58 23.21
C THR A 21 -7.32 -3.63 22.89
N PHE A 22 -8.43 -4.28 22.55
CA PHE A 22 -9.81 -3.83 22.27
C PHE A 22 -10.59 -3.17 23.42
N PHE A 23 -11.67 -2.42 23.08
CA PHE A 23 -13.01 -2.35 23.73
C PHE A 23 -13.90 -1.33 22.93
N VAL A 24 -15.24 -1.28 22.88
CA VAL A 24 -16.40 -2.02 23.49
C VAL A 24 -17.45 -2.35 22.40
N ASN A 25 -18.72 -2.62 22.73
CA ASN A 25 -19.91 -2.68 21.89
C ASN A 25 -21.01 -1.71 22.38
N GLU A 26 -22.18 -1.72 21.74
CA GLU A 26 -23.49 -2.05 22.38
C GLU A 26 -24.63 -1.87 21.36
N SER A 27 -25.11 -2.89 20.67
CA SER A 27 -24.53 -4.22 20.47
C SER A 27 -23.54 -4.25 19.28
N SER A 28 -23.73 -3.37 18.28
CA SER A 28 -22.88 -3.31 17.08
C SER A 28 -22.46 -1.90 16.64
N LEU A 29 -23.09 -0.82 17.14
CA LEU A 29 -22.92 0.53 16.57
C LEU A 29 -21.94 1.46 17.29
N LYS A 30 -21.58 1.21 18.56
CA LYS A 30 -20.45 1.89 19.24
C LYS A 30 -19.06 1.46 18.70
N LYS A 31 -18.98 0.85 17.50
CA LYS A 31 -17.83 0.06 17.03
C LYS A 31 -17.10 0.52 15.78
N LEU A 32 -17.70 1.39 14.97
CA LEU A 32 -16.94 2.14 13.98
C LEU A 32 -16.03 3.11 14.74
N LYS A 33 -14.81 3.37 14.26
CA LYS A 33 -13.93 4.38 14.88
C LYS A 33 -14.06 5.71 14.14
N LEU A 34 -15.22 6.35 14.30
CA LEU A 34 -15.41 7.74 13.88
C LEU A 34 -14.87 8.66 14.99
N SER A 35 -13.71 9.28 14.78
CA SER A 35 -13.28 10.41 15.61
C SER A 35 -14.20 11.60 15.28
N LYS A 36 -15.11 12.06 16.15
CA LYS A 36 -15.15 11.99 17.62
C LYS A 36 -16.60 11.76 18.11
N GLN A 37 -16.81 10.72 18.94
CA GLN A 37 -18.08 10.30 19.60
C GLN A 37 -19.21 9.78 18.68
N ILE A 38 -19.65 8.53 18.90
CA ILE A 38 -20.75 7.89 18.15
C ILE A 38 -21.97 7.60 19.05
N THR A 39 -23.15 7.94 18.53
CA THR A 39 -24.46 7.50 19.04
C THR A 39 -25.02 6.38 18.16
N LYS A 40 -25.76 5.42 18.75
CA LYS A 40 -26.23 4.20 18.08
C LYS A 40 -27.39 4.48 17.10
N TYR A 41 -27.26 4.17 15.80
CA TYR A 41 -28.39 4.26 14.84
C TYR A 41 -28.44 3.13 13.80
N LYS A 42 -29.65 2.62 13.57
CA LYS A 42 -29.98 1.76 12.42
C LYS A 42 -30.36 2.69 11.27
N MET A 43 -29.46 2.86 10.30
CA MET A 43 -29.51 3.97 9.35
C MET A 43 -30.03 3.55 7.98
N SER A 44 -31.16 4.11 7.56
CA SER A 44 -31.80 3.85 6.26
C SER A 44 -32.63 5.02 5.73
N GLU A 45 -32.52 6.22 6.31
CA GLU A 45 -33.27 7.42 5.92
C GLU A 45 -32.35 8.62 5.63
N ASP A 46 -32.80 9.60 4.82
CA ASP A 46 -31.99 10.78 4.46
C ASP A 46 -31.60 11.69 5.65
N LYS A 47 -32.20 11.48 6.83
CA LYS A 47 -31.75 12.11 8.09
C LYS A 47 -30.40 11.58 8.54
N ASP A 48 -30.13 10.31 8.31
CA ASP A 48 -28.90 9.63 8.74
C ASP A 48 -27.69 10.21 8.01
N ILE A 49 -27.80 10.36 6.69
CA ILE A 49 -26.80 10.98 5.80
C ILE A 49 -26.38 12.37 6.30
N LYS A 50 -27.30 13.17 6.85
CA LYS A 50 -26.99 14.49 7.41
C LYS A 50 -26.21 14.42 8.73
N ILE A 51 -26.41 13.39 9.55
CA ILE A 51 -25.68 13.18 10.81
C ILE A 51 -24.22 12.78 10.53
N VAL A 52 -23.99 11.98 9.48
CA VAL A 52 -22.64 11.46 9.21
C VAL A 52 -21.69 12.53 8.61
N ARG A 53 -22.19 13.67 8.11
CA ARG A 53 -21.37 14.79 7.54
C ARG A 53 -20.32 15.40 8.49
N ASN A 54 -20.33 15.06 9.77
CA ASN A 54 -19.38 15.54 10.77
C ASN A 54 -18.13 14.65 10.93
N TYR A 55 -17.89 13.68 10.04
CA TYR A 55 -16.78 12.73 10.14
C TYR A 55 -15.97 12.64 8.84
N GLU A 56 -14.69 12.29 8.96
CA GLU A 56 -13.75 12.27 7.82
C GLU A 56 -13.26 10.86 7.43
N ILE A 57 -13.43 9.86 8.32
CA ILE A 57 -12.83 8.51 8.22
C ILE A 57 -13.85 7.41 8.52
N ILE A 58 -13.95 6.39 7.64
CA ILE A 58 -14.68 5.14 7.89
C ILE A 58 -13.69 3.97 8.06
N GLU A 59 -13.83 3.17 9.11
CA GLU A 59 -13.00 1.98 9.37
C GLU A 59 -13.84 0.70 9.50
N MET A 60 -13.53 -0.31 8.67
CA MET A 60 -14.22 -1.61 8.62
C MET A 60 -13.27 -2.77 8.89
N ASP A 61 -13.51 -3.52 9.97
CA ASP A 61 -12.76 -4.74 10.33
C ASP A 61 -13.66 -5.98 10.15
N PHE A 62 -13.47 -6.70 9.04
CA PHE A 62 -14.32 -7.85 8.69
C PHE A 62 -14.19 -9.03 9.67
N LYS A 63 -13.01 -9.29 10.22
CA LYS A 63 -12.82 -10.33 11.25
C LYS A 63 -13.56 -10.00 12.54
N SER A 64 -13.52 -8.74 12.97
CA SER A 64 -14.34 -8.29 14.12
C SER A 64 -15.84 -8.35 13.83
N LEU A 65 -16.27 -8.12 12.59
CA LEU A 65 -17.67 -8.25 12.18
C LEU A 65 -18.14 -9.71 12.14
N LEU A 66 -17.28 -10.67 11.74
CA LEU A 66 -17.59 -12.11 11.69
C LEU A 66 -17.72 -12.77 13.08
N ALA A 67 -17.14 -12.20 14.13
CA ALA A 67 -17.41 -12.62 15.51
C ALA A 67 -18.91 -12.47 15.89
N TYR A 68 -19.66 -11.65 15.13
CA TYR A 68 -21.11 -11.58 15.16
C TYR A 68 -21.64 -12.47 14.04
N LYS A 69 -22.27 -13.60 14.40
CA LYS A 69 -22.78 -14.65 13.48
C LYS A 69 -23.76 -14.19 12.38
N GLN A 70 -24.04 -12.89 12.25
CA GLN A 70 -24.93 -12.29 11.26
C GLN A 70 -24.43 -10.91 10.79
N PHE A 71 -23.18 -10.79 10.35
CA PHE A 71 -22.83 -9.71 9.42
C PHE A 71 -23.45 -10.04 8.05
N LYS A 72 -24.56 -9.38 7.71
CA LYS A 72 -25.37 -9.69 6.51
C LYS A 72 -24.99 -8.79 5.34
N GLU A 73 -25.19 -9.31 4.12
CA GLU A 73 -25.04 -8.59 2.85
C GLU A 73 -25.71 -7.20 2.85
N GLN A 74 -26.87 -7.05 3.50
CA GLN A 74 -27.56 -5.76 3.61
C GLN A 74 -26.70 -4.68 4.30
N ALA A 75 -25.93 -5.02 5.33
CA ALA A 75 -25.07 -4.05 6.02
C ALA A 75 -23.97 -3.49 5.10
N VAL A 76 -23.47 -4.32 4.18
CA VAL A 76 -22.51 -3.90 3.14
C VAL A 76 -23.18 -2.99 2.11
N LYS A 77 -24.43 -3.29 1.72
CA LYS A 77 -25.24 -2.44 0.84
C LYS A 77 -25.50 -1.06 1.46
N ASP A 78 -25.86 -1.04 2.75
CA ASP A 78 -26.10 0.20 3.50
C ASP A 78 -24.81 1.05 3.59
N ILE A 79 -23.66 0.42 3.90
CA ILE A 79 -22.36 1.11 3.95
C ILE A 79 -21.95 1.65 2.57
N GLY A 80 -22.10 0.87 1.49
CA GLY A 80 -21.82 1.33 0.14
C GLY A 80 -22.69 2.52 -0.26
N MET A 81 -23.97 2.54 0.16
CA MET A 81 -24.86 3.69 -0.06
C MET A 81 -24.39 4.94 0.68
N ILE A 82 -23.89 4.80 1.91
CA ILE A 82 -23.32 5.90 2.70
C ILE A 82 -22.09 6.48 1.99
N ILE A 83 -21.16 5.61 1.56
CA ILE A 83 -19.92 6.02 0.84
C ILE A 83 -20.26 6.71 -0.49
N GLU A 84 -21.28 6.25 -1.22
CA GLU A 84 -21.71 6.88 -2.48
C GLU A 84 -22.38 8.25 -2.28
N LYS A 85 -23.19 8.42 -1.22
CA LYS A 85 -23.99 9.64 -1.03
C LYS A 85 -23.31 10.73 -0.20
N CYS A 86 -22.30 10.42 0.60
CA CYS A 86 -21.70 11.35 1.55
C CYS A 86 -20.33 11.84 1.09
N GLN A 87 -20.33 13.00 0.43
CA GLN A 87 -19.13 13.58 -0.22
C GLN A 87 -18.04 14.00 0.77
N ASP A 88 -18.39 14.20 2.04
CA ASP A 88 -17.47 14.56 3.12
C ASP A 88 -16.57 13.38 3.54
N PHE A 89 -16.94 12.12 3.21
CA PHE A 89 -16.06 10.97 3.44
C PHE A 89 -15.01 10.86 2.36
N THR A 90 -13.79 11.14 2.79
CA THR A 90 -12.60 11.11 1.95
C THR A 90 -11.63 10.02 2.38
N ASN A 91 -11.74 9.45 3.59
CA ASN A 91 -10.86 8.39 4.08
C ASN A 91 -11.63 7.08 4.35
N LEU A 92 -11.15 5.97 3.78
CA LEU A 92 -11.73 4.64 3.94
C LEU A 92 -10.66 3.61 4.33
N ILE A 93 -10.93 2.85 5.38
CA ILE A 93 -10.08 1.76 5.87
C ILE A 93 -10.92 0.47 5.87
N ILE A 94 -10.40 -0.58 5.24
CA ILE A 94 -11.00 -1.93 5.23
C ILE A 94 -9.90 -2.93 5.57
N GLN A 95 -10.10 -3.79 6.57
CA GLN A 95 -9.05 -4.70 7.06
C GLN A 95 -9.60 -6.03 7.57
N ASN A 96 -8.68 -6.97 7.81
CA ASN A 96 -8.94 -8.34 8.25
C ASN A 96 -10.03 -9.04 7.41
N ILE A 97 -9.93 -8.86 6.11
CA ILE A 97 -10.82 -9.43 5.10
C ILE A 97 -10.63 -10.95 5.07
N SER A 98 -11.65 -11.72 4.67
CA SER A 98 -11.51 -13.14 4.32
C SER A 98 -11.84 -13.37 2.84
N LEU A 99 -11.42 -14.51 2.29
CA LEU A 99 -11.69 -14.92 0.90
C LEU A 99 -13.19 -14.89 0.55
N GLU A 100 -14.07 -15.19 1.52
CA GLU A 100 -15.53 -15.18 1.34
C GLU A 100 -16.11 -13.76 1.26
N ASN A 101 -15.40 -12.78 1.81
CA ASN A 101 -15.89 -11.40 1.86
C ASN A 101 -15.39 -10.54 0.69
N VAL A 102 -14.47 -11.02 -0.15
CA VAL A 102 -13.86 -10.22 -1.25
C VAL A 102 -14.93 -9.51 -2.09
N ASN A 103 -15.97 -10.22 -2.53
CA ASN A 103 -17.09 -9.68 -3.31
C ASN A 103 -17.84 -8.52 -2.61
N LEU A 104 -17.82 -8.48 -1.26
CA LEU A 104 -18.43 -7.40 -0.47
C LEU A 104 -17.56 -6.13 -0.50
N ILE A 105 -16.23 -6.28 -0.60
CA ILE A 105 -15.31 -5.14 -0.84
C ILE A 105 -15.41 -4.65 -2.27
N GLU A 106 -15.54 -5.55 -3.25
CA GLU A 106 -15.79 -5.16 -4.65
C GLU A 106 -17.01 -4.23 -4.74
N PHE A 107 -18.12 -4.59 -4.10
CA PHE A 107 -19.31 -3.74 -3.99
C PHE A 107 -19.03 -2.38 -3.30
N ILE A 108 -18.24 -2.35 -2.23
CA ILE A 108 -17.88 -1.09 -1.54
C ILE A 108 -16.99 -0.19 -2.41
N LEU A 109 -15.99 -0.75 -3.10
CA LEU A 109 -15.05 -0.01 -3.93
C LEU A 109 -15.72 0.66 -5.13
N GLN A 110 -16.74 0.02 -5.72
CA GLN A 110 -17.59 0.62 -6.76
C GLN A 110 -18.32 1.91 -6.31
N LYS A 111 -18.39 2.15 -5.00
CA LYS A 111 -19.05 3.33 -4.42
C LYS A 111 -18.09 4.45 -4.03
N CYS A 112 -16.77 4.22 -4.10
CA CYS A 112 -15.73 5.09 -3.57
C CYS A 112 -15.41 6.35 -4.40
N LYS A 113 -16.44 7.00 -4.98
CA LYS A 113 -16.33 8.16 -5.89
C LYS A 113 -15.71 9.41 -5.23
N HIS A 114 -15.81 9.54 -3.91
CA HIS A 114 -15.31 10.69 -3.15
C HIS A 114 -14.10 10.37 -2.26
N ILE A 115 -13.64 9.12 -2.24
CA ILE A 115 -12.51 8.70 -1.41
C ILE A 115 -11.20 9.24 -2.00
N THR A 116 -10.41 9.92 -1.16
CA THR A 116 -9.07 10.43 -1.46
C THR A 116 -7.96 9.67 -0.72
N SER A 117 -8.31 8.92 0.31
CA SER A 117 -7.40 8.07 1.10
C SER A 117 -8.02 6.70 1.32
N LEU A 118 -7.34 5.65 0.87
CA LEU A 118 -7.84 4.28 0.90
C LEU A 118 -6.82 3.34 1.57
N CYS A 119 -7.27 2.52 2.51
CA CYS A 119 -6.49 1.47 3.15
C CYS A 119 -7.19 0.13 2.99
N LEU A 120 -6.54 -0.85 2.35
CA LEU A 120 -7.06 -2.19 2.10
C LEU A 120 -6.13 -3.27 2.68
N GLY A 121 -6.62 -3.97 3.70
CA GLY A 121 -5.94 -5.05 4.43
C GLY A 121 -6.41 -6.43 4.00
N LEU A 122 -5.74 -7.00 3.00
CA LEU A 122 -6.01 -8.29 2.34
C LEU A 122 -4.94 -9.36 2.67
N TYR A 123 -4.25 -9.25 3.80
CA TYR A 123 -3.23 -10.22 4.26
C TYR A 123 -3.78 -11.65 4.35
N ASP A 124 -3.06 -12.63 3.78
CA ASP A 124 -3.40 -14.07 3.78
C ASP A 124 -4.90 -14.35 3.46
N THR A 125 -5.41 -13.66 2.44
CA THR A 125 -6.79 -13.85 1.95
C THR A 125 -6.89 -14.88 0.83
N LYS A 126 -5.76 -15.52 0.46
CA LYS A 126 -5.66 -16.57 -0.56
C LYS A 126 -6.23 -16.15 -1.93
N LEU A 127 -6.03 -14.88 -2.32
CA LEU A 127 -6.56 -14.33 -3.57
C LEU A 127 -6.11 -15.12 -4.81
N GLY A 128 -4.81 -15.44 -4.90
CA GLY A 128 -4.20 -15.92 -6.14
C GLY A 128 -4.23 -14.87 -7.28
N PRO A 129 -3.72 -15.21 -8.47
CA PRO A 129 -3.71 -14.31 -9.62
C PRO A 129 -5.12 -13.92 -10.09
N GLU A 130 -6.05 -14.87 -10.17
CA GLU A 130 -7.40 -14.64 -10.72
C GLU A 130 -8.19 -13.59 -9.92
N ARG A 131 -8.20 -13.65 -8.57
CA ARG A 131 -8.92 -12.65 -7.77
C ARG A 131 -8.16 -11.34 -7.62
N ALA A 132 -6.85 -11.32 -7.82
CA ALA A 132 -6.10 -10.07 -7.92
C ALA A 132 -6.59 -9.22 -9.11
N ARG A 133 -7.00 -9.88 -10.21
CA ARG A 133 -7.66 -9.23 -11.35
C ARG A 133 -9.07 -8.68 -11.04
N ASN A 134 -9.75 -9.16 -10.01
CA ASN A 134 -11.00 -8.52 -9.58
C ASN A 134 -10.75 -7.23 -8.80
N ILE A 135 -9.63 -7.13 -8.06
CA ILE A 135 -9.25 -5.89 -7.37
C ILE A 135 -8.99 -4.78 -8.41
N ASP A 136 -8.43 -5.14 -9.56
CA ASP A 136 -8.21 -4.30 -10.74
C ASP A 136 -9.44 -3.48 -11.14
N ILE A 137 -10.50 -4.19 -11.55
CA ILE A 137 -11.78 -3.63 -12.03
C ILE A 137 -12.43 -2.71 -10.99
N ASN A 138 -12.21 -2.98 -9.70
CA ASN A 138 -12.89 -2.25 -8.63
C ASN A 138 -12.11 -0.99 -8.18
N LEU A 139 -10.78 -0.97 -8.29
CA LEU A 139 -9.98 0.23 -8.01
C LEU A 139 -10.15 1.32 -9.08
N GLU A 140 -10.57 0.99 -10.30
CA GLU A 140 -10.91 1.99 -11.35
C GLU A 140 -11.98 3.01 -10.91
N ASN A 141 -12.83 2.65 -9.94
CA ASN A 141 -13.87 3.52 -9.38
C ASN A 141 -13.35 4.50 -8.30
N CYS A 142 -12.10 4.34 -7.88
CA CYS A 142 -11.47 5.10 -6.79
C CYS A 142 -10.59 6.26 -7.31
N GLN A 143 -10.96 6.88 -8.43
CA GLN A 143 -10.10 7.81 -9.20
C GLN A 143 -9.60 9.04 -8.43
N ASN A 144 -10.28 9.42 -7.35
CA ASN A 144 -9.89 10.54 -6.48
C ASN A 144 -8.86 10.16 -5.41
N VAL A 145 -8.47 8.88 -5.29
CA VAL A 145 -7.47 8.41 -4.32
C VAL A 145 -6.09 9.03 -4.60
N ALA A 146 -5.67 9.88 -3.66
CA ALA A 146 -4.34 10.48 -3.59
C ALA A 146 -3.39 9.68 -2.68
N CYS A 147 -3.95 8.96 -1.69
CA CYS A 147 -3.20 8.15 -0.72
C CYS A 147 -3.74 6.70 -0.70
N LEU A 148 -2.91 5.72 -1.05
CA LEU A 148 -3.26 4.30 -0.99
C LEU A 148 -2.33 3.53 -0.06
N TYR A 149 -2.91 2.77 0.87
CA TYR A 149 -2.29 1.66 1.56
C TYR A 149 -2.93 0.35 1.10
N LEU A 150 -2.13 -0.60 0.61
CA LEU A 150 -2.62 -1.88 0.11
C LEU A 150 -1.75 -3.03 0.64
N ASN A 151 -2.29 -3.83 1.56
CA ASN A 151 -1.60 -4.99 2.11
C ASN A 151 -2.12 -6.28 1.47
N LEU A 152 -1.32 -6.84 0.57
CA LEU A 152 -1.58 -8.07 -0.19
C LEU A 152 -0.58 -9.18 0.16
N ALA A 153 0.13 -9.10 1.29
CA ALA A 153 1.10 -10.12 1.65
C ALA A 153 0.45 -11.51 1.82
N ASP A 154 1.22 -12.55 1.50
CA ASP A 154 0.86 -13.96 1.69
C ASP A 154 -0.36 -14.43 0.85
N ASN A 155 -0.55 -13.89 -0.37
CA ASN A 155 -1.70 -14.19 -1.24
C ASN A 155 -1.42 -15.09 -2.46
N LYS A 156 -0.16 -15.50 -2.68
CA LYS A 156 0.26 -16.30 -3.85
C LYS A 156 -0.13 -15.67 -5.21
N LEU A 157 0.06 -14.35 -5.33
CA LEU A 157 -0.32 -13.59 -6.53
C LEU A 157 0.36 -14.08 -7.81
N GLY A 158 1.65 -14.47 -7.74
CA GLY A 158 2.46 -14.80 -8.90
C GLY A 158 2.70 -13.62 -9.84
N PRO A 159 3.36 -13.86 -11.00
CA PRO A 159 3.64 -12.81 -11.98
C PRO A 159 2.40 -12.11 -12.55
N GLU A 160 1.35 -12.87 -12.87
CA GLU A 160 0.10 -12.29 -13.40
C GLU A 160 -0.71 -11.53 -12.34
N GLY A 161 -0.69 -11.97 -11.07
CA GLY A 161 -1.31 -11.19 -10.00
C GLY A 161 -0.61 -9.86 -9.76
N ALA A 162 0.74 -9.81 -9.79
CA ALA A 162 1.48 -8.54 -9.73
C ALA A 162 1.18 -7.61 -10.91
N LYS A 163 1.06 -8.17 -12.13
CA LYS A 163 0.63 -7.43 -13.31
C LYS A 163 -0.77 -6.83 -13.13
N SER A 164 -1.74 -7.62 -12.68
CA SER A 164 -3.10 -7.15 -12.41
C SER A 164 -3.12 -6.01 -11.40
N ILE A 165 -2.43 -6.16 -10.26
CA ILE A 165 -2.32 -5.10 -9.25
C ILE A 165 -1.59 -3.86 -9.80
N GLY A 166 -0.61 -4.05 -10.70
CA GLY A 166 0.04 -2.96 -11.42
C GLY A 166 -0.96 -2.17 -12.27
N MET A 167 -1.73 -2.85 -13.12
CA MET A 167 -2.79 -2.26 -13.94
C MET A 167 -3.79 -1.45 -13.11
N SER A 168 -4.12 -1.93 -11.91
CA SER A 168 -5.10 -1.26 -11.02
C SER A 168 -4.63 0.11 -10.56
N LEU A 169 -3.31 0.27 -10.38
CA LEU A 169 -2.70 1.53 -9.98
C LEU A 169 -2.65 2.52 -11.16
N GLU A 170 -2.62 2.05 -12.41
CA GLU A 170 -2.66 2.90 -13.60
C GLU A 170 -3.94 3.75 -13.67
N ALA A 171 -5.07 3.24 -13.16
CA ALA A 171 -6.32 3.97 -13.08
C ALA A 171 -6.30 5.13 -12.04
N LEU A 172 -5.41 5.06 -11.05
CA LEU A 172 -5.36 6.01 -9.92
C LEU A 172 -4.46 7.22 -10.26
N GLN A 173 -4.79 7.96 -11.31
CA GLN A 173 -3.96 9.07 -11.84
C GLN A 173 -3.64 10.18 -10.81
N ASN A 174 -4.45 10.33 -9.77
CA ASN A 174 -4.26 11.29 -8.68
C ASN A 174 -3.34 10.78 -7.55
N ILE A 175 -2.84 9.54 -7.58
CA ILE A 175 -2.07 8.95 -6.50
C ILE A 175 -0.72 9.66 -6.30
N THR A 176 -0.52 10.22 -5.11
CA THR A 176 0.71 10.93 -4.69
C THR A 176 1.47 10.20 -3.60
N SER A 177 0.79 9.33 -2.86
CA SER A 177 1.35 8.49 -1.81
C SER A 177 0.87 7.05 -1.98
N LEU A 178 1.82 6.12 -2.18
CA LEU A 178 1.55 4.69 -2.30
C LEU A 178 2.37 3.92 -1.27
N THR A 179 1.67 3.18 -0.39
CA THR A 179 2.26 2.10 0.41
C THR A 179 1.65 0.78 -0.01
N ILE A 180 2.47 -0.18 -0.44
CA ILE A 180 1.99 -1.50 -0.84
C ILE A 180 2.86 -2.61 -0.24
N ASN A 181 2.22 -3.62 0.33
CA ASN A 181 2.88 -4.80 0.86
C ASN A 181 2.55 -6.01 -0.02
N LEU A 182 3.54 -6.48 -0.77
CA LEU A 182 3.48 -7.63 -1.66
C LEU A 182 4.33 -8.80 -1.14
N GLN A 183 4.71 -8.81 0.14
CA GLN A 183 5.54 -9.87 0.73
C GLN A 183 4.98 -11.28 0.47
N ASN A 184 5.86 -12.24 0.20
CA ASN A 184 5.54 -13.68 0.07
C ASN A 184 4.43 -13.99 -0.94
N ASN A 185 4.61 -13.55 -2.19
CA ASN A 185 3.65 -13.71 -3.27
C ASN A 185 4.21 -14.40 -4.54
N ASP A 186 5.47 -14.84 -4.53
CA ASP A 186 6.14 -15.49 -5.67
C ASP A 186 6.10 -14.65 -6.97
N LEU A 187 6.36 -13.34 -6.86
CA LEU A 187 6.28 -12.43 -8.01
C LEU A 187 7.35 -12.71 -9.08
N ARG A 188 8.56 -13.10 -8.64
CA ARG A 188 9.76 -13.28 -9.48
C ARG A 188 10.11 -12.02 -10.28
N ASP A 189 11.13 -12.13 -11.12
CA ASP A 189 11.58 -11.04 -12.00
C ASP A 189 10.47 -10.63 -12.98
N GLU A 190 9.72 -11.59 -13.53
CA GLU A 190 8.62 -11.32 -14.44
C GLU A 190 7.51 -10.45 -13.81
N GLY A 191 7.06 -10.80 -12.59
CA GLY A 191 5.99 -10.08 -11.91
C GLY A 191 6.40 -8.68 -11.46
N ILE A 192 7.61 -8.52 -10.91
CA ILE A 192 8.08 -7.20 -10.49
C ILE A 192 8.36 -6.28 -11.68
N ASN A 193 8.79 -6.83 -12.83
CA ASN A 193 8.96 -6.07 -14.06
C ASN A 193 7.62 -5.57 -14.60
N LYS A 194 6.60 -6.44 -14.67
CA LYS A 194 5.24 -6.06 -15.09
C LYS A 194 4.64 -5.00 -14.16
N PHE A 195 4.78 -5.17 -12.84
CA PHE A 195 4.35 -4.19 -11.85
C PHE A 195 5.10 -2.84 -11.98
N GLY A 196 6.41 -2.89 -12.25
CA GLY A 196 7.24 -1.71 -12.51
C GLY A 196 6.75 -0.91 -13.72
N LEU A 197 6.53 -1.58 -14.86
CA LEU A 197 6.03 -0.96 -16.09
C LEU A 197 4.68 -0.25 -15.90
N SER A 198 3.78 -0.80 -15.06
CA SER A 198 2.53 -0.11 -14.70
C SER A 198 2.76 1.09 -13.79
N LEU A 199 3.67 1.00 -12.81
CA LEU A 199 4.02 2.15 -11.97
C LEU A 199 4.59 3.33 -12.77
N GLU A 200 5.24 3.10 -13.92
CA GLU A 200 5.71 4.19 -14.80
C GLU A 200 4.59 5.14 -15.25
N LYS A 201 3.34 4.67 -15.30
CA LYS A 201 2.16 5.49 -15.65
C LYS A 201 1.65 6.32 -14.47
N CYS A 202 2.06 6.02 -13.24
CA CYS A 202 1.64 6.69 -12.01
C CYS A 202 2.46 7.98 -11.76
N GLN A 203 2.42 8.92 -12.71
CA GLN A 203 3.27 10.12 -12.76
C GLN A 203 3.06 11.14 -11.62
N SER A 204 2.10 10.90 -10.73
CA SER A 204 1.84 11.73 -9.55
C SER A 204 2.54 11.26 -8.27
N ILE A 205 3.07 10.02 -8.23
CA ILE A 205 3.67 9.43 -7.02
C ILE A 205 4.89 10.23 -6.57
N SER A 206 4.84 10.67 -5.31
CA SER A 206 5.90 11.45 -4.65
C SER A 206 6.46 10.75 -3.41
N TYR A 207 5.61 9.96 -2.73
CA TYR A 207 5.95 9.03 -1.67
C TYR A 207 5.65 7.60 -2.13
N LEU A 208 6.64 6.72 -2.05
CA LEU A 208 6.52 5.32 -2.44
C LEU A 208 7.16 4.40 -1.40
N ASN A 209 6.38 3.46 -0.87
CA ASN A 209 6.82 2.46 0.09
C ASN A 209 6.35 1.07 -0.38
N ILE A 210 7.29 0.18 -0.70
CA ILE A 210 6.99 -1.14 -1.27
C ILE A 210 7.72 -2.22 -0.48
N ASN A 211 6.95 -3.13 0.12
CA ASN A 211 7.50 -4.36 0.68
C ASN A 211 7.41 -5.51 -0.33
N LEU A 212 8.58 -5.94 -0.83
CA LEU A 212 8.78 -7.02 -1.79
C LEU A 212 9.49 -8.22 -1.14
N GLN A 213 9.53 -8.31 0.19
CA GLN A 213 10.21 -9.39 0.91
C GLN A 213 9.74 -10.79 0.46
N SER A 214 10.67 -11.73 0.32
CA SER A 214 10.37 -13.13 -0.02
C SER A 214 9.56 -13.32 -1.33
N ASN A 215 10.00 -12.73 -2.44
CA ASN A 215 9.30 -12.83 -3.73
C ASN A 215 10.10 -13.50 -4.86
N LEU A 216 11.23 -14.12 -4.54
CA LEU A 216 12.14 -14.77 -5.49
C LEU A 216 12.61 -13.82 -6.62
N ILE A 217 12.75 -12.54 -6.30
CA ILE A 217 13.33 -11.53 -7.20
C ILE A 217 14.86 -11.74 -7.26
N GLY A 218 15.41 -11.73 -8.46
CA GLY A 218 16.82 -11.85 -8.78
C GLY A 218 17.37 -10.57 -9.43
N HIS A 219 18.41 -10.74 -10.24
CA HIS A 219 19.15 -9.63 -10.83
C HIS A 219 18.33 -8.80 -11.83
N GLU A 220 17.62 -9.44 -12.77
CA GLU A 220 16.92 -8.70 -13.81
C GLU A 220 15.74 -7.93 -13.23
N GLY A 221 15.03 -8.55 -12.28
CA GLY A 221 13.88 -7.96 -11.59
C GLY A 221 14.22 -6.67 -10.85
N ILE A 222 15.27 -6.66 -10.02
CA ILE A 222 15.63 -5.47 -9.25
C ILE A 222 16.15 -4.32 -10.14
N ILE A 223 16.87 -4.64 -11.23
CA ILE A 223 17.42 -3.64 -12.15
C ILE A 223 16.32 -3.02 -13.01
N ASN A 224 15.49 -3.84 -13.66
CA ASN A 224 14.39 -3.36 -14.48
C ASN A 224 13.38 -2.57 -13.63
N PHE A 225 13.02 -3.08 -12.45
CA PHE A 225 12.15 -2.35 -11.52
C PHE A 225 12.74 -1.01 -11.09
N GLY A 226 14.03 -0.96 -10.76
CA GLY A 226 14.72 0.30 -10.46
C GLY A 226 14.70 1.29 -11.63
N MET A 227 14.87 0.80 -12.86
CA MET A 227 14.80 1.62 -14.07
C MET A 227 13.38 2.13 -14.35
N SER A 228 12.33 1.35 -14.07
CA SER A 228 10.94 1.82 -14.09
C SER A 228 10.68 2.89 -13.05
N LEU A 229 11.18 2.74 -11.82
CA LEU A 229 11.01 3.77 -10.79
C LEU A 229 11.68 5.12 -11.14
N LEU A 230 12.70 5.14 -12.00
CA LEU A 230 13.26 6.39 -12.55
C LEU A 230 12.30 7.13 -13.48
N ARG A 231 11.27 6.48 -14.02
CA ARG A 231 10.20 7.12 -14.80
C ARG A 231 9.17 7.81 -13.93
N CYS A 232 9.09 7.49 -12.65
CA CYS A 232 8.22 8.16 -11.68
C CYS A 232 8.87 9.46 -11.18
N LEU A 233 8.89 10.49 -12.04
CA LEU A 233 9.74 11.69 -11.90
C LEU A 233 9.54 12.49 -10.61
N LYS A 234 8.38 12.36 -9.95
CA LYS A 234 8.04 13.10 -8.71
C LYS A 234 8.48 12.42 -7.41
N ILE A 235 9.00 11.18 -7.46
CA ILE A 235 9.44 10.44 -6.25
C ILE A 235 10.51 11.26 -5.51
N ASN A 236 10.16 11.64 -4.28
CA ASN A 236 11.06 12.30 -3.33
C ASN A 236 11.26 11.46 -2.05
N SER A 237 10.38 10.50 -1.78
CA SER A 237 10.53 9.52 -0.71
C SER A 237 10.34 8.11 -1.27
N LEU A 238 11.36 7.27 -1.12
CA LEU A 238 11.36 5.89 -1.60
C LEU A 238 11.78 4.95 -0.45
N THR A 239 10.94 3.98 -0.14
CA THR A 239 11.26 2.86 0.76
C THR A 239 11.03 1.56 0.02
N LEU A 240 12.06 0.71 -0.04
CA LEU A 240 12.00 -0.61 -0.68
C LEU A 240 12.52 -1.67 0.29
N ASN A 241 11.74 -2.73 0.48
CA ASN A 241 12.19 -3.93 1.18
C ASN A 241 12.30 -5.10 0.21
N PHE A 242 13.53 -5.51 -0.09
CA PHE A 242 13.88 -6.68 -0.88
C PHE A 242 14.42 -7.84 -0.01
N ASP A 243 14.22 -7.83 1.31
CA ASP A 243 14.65 -8.93 2.20
C ASP A 243 14.28 -10.30 1.65
N ARG A 244 15.18 -11.28 1.83
CA ARG A 244 14.92 -12.69 1.47
C ARG A 244 14.56 -12.91 -0.01
N ASN A 245 15.08 -12.07 -0.90
CA ASN A 245 15.10 -12.29 -2.34
C ASN A 245 16.45 -12.89 -2.77
N GLY A 246 16.54 -13.40 -4.01
CA GLY A 246 17.72 -14.09 -4.55
C GLY A 246 18.84 -13.15 -5.01
N LEU A 247 19.13 -12.13 -4.21
CA LEU A 247 20.00 -11.02 -4.58
C LEU A 247 21.47 -11.24 -4.17
N THR A 248 22.38 -10.61 -4.91
CA THR A 248 23.83 -10.60 -4.65
C THR A 248 24.35 -9.20 -4.33
N GLN A 249 25.59 -9.11 -3.85
CA GLN A 249 26.31 -7.83 -3.66
C GLN A 249 26.30 -6.96 -4.91
N GLU A 250 26.56 -7.57 -6.07
CA GLU A 250 26.56 -6.87 -7.37
C GLU A 250 25.19 -6.28 -7.71
N ASN A 251 24.11 -7.02 -7.46
CA ASN A 251 22.75 -6.53 -7.75
C ASN A 251 22.44 -5.26 -6.95
N ILE A 252 22.86 -5.20 -5.68
CA ILE A 252 22.65 -4.02 -4.82
C ILE A 252 23.59 -2.86 -5.19
N ILE A 253 24.83 -3.11 -5.62
CA ILE A 253 25.72 -2.06 -6.18
C ILE A 253 25.08 -1.43 -7.41
N ASN A 254 24.62 -2.26 -8.36
CA ASN A 254 23.98 -1.82 -9.59
C ASN A 254 22.67 -1.06 -9.28
N PHE A 255 21.90 -1.48 -8.27
CA PHE A 255 20.75 -0.73 -7.78
C PHE A 255 21.14 0.62 -7.16
N GLY A 256 22.26 0.70 -6.43
CA GLY A 256 22.83 1.98 -5.96
C GLY A 256 23.12 2.94 -7.11
N ALA A 257 23.70 2.45 -8.22
CA ALA A 257 23.95 3.22 -9.42
C ALA A 257 22.67 3.69 -10.14
N ILE A 258 21.53 3.00 -9.92
CA ILE A 258 20.19 3.47 -10.32
C ILE A 258 19.70 4.57 -9.37
N VAL A 259 19.81 4.36 -8.05
CA VAL A 259 19.39 5.36 -7.02
C VAL A 259 20.07 6.71 -7.24
N GLN A 260 21.35 6.71 -7.61
CA GLN A 260 22.12 7.92 -7.97
C GLN A 260 21.46 8.77 -9.07
N LYS A 261 20.65 8.18 -9.95
CA LYS A 261 20.01 8.86 -11.10
C LYS A 261 18.68 9.53 -10.74
N PHE A 262 18.12 9.32 -9.55
CA PHE A 262 16.88 9.98 -9.16
C PHE A 262 17.09 11.51 -9.04
N GLN A 263 16.24 12.26 -9.72
CA GLN A 263 16.35 13.73 -9.80
C GLN A 263 15.81 14.44 -8.55
N ASN A 264 14.85 13.82 -7.84
CA ASN A 264 14.07 14.45 -6.77
C ASN A 264 14.12 13.73 -5.41
N LEU A 265 14.84 12.60 -5.32
CA LEU A 265 14.90 11.75 -4.13
C LEU A 265 15.58 12.45 -2.96
N LYS A 266 14.84 12.63 -1.86
CA LYS A 266 15.27 13.23 -0.59
C LYS A 266 15.37 12.21 0.55
N TYR A 267 14.52 11.19 0.53
CA TYR A 267 14.44 10.16 1.57
C TYR A 267 14.54 8.78 0.91
N PHE A 268 15.56 7.99 1.26
CA PHE A 268 15.77 6.66 0.69
C PHE A 268 15.98 5.59 1.76
N ASN A 269 15.08 4.60 1.83
CA ASN A 269 15.26 3.45 2.71
C ASN A 269 15.36 2.16 1.89
N LEU A 270 16.38 1.34 2.18
CA LEU A 270 16.59 0.04 1.54
C LEU A 270 16.78 -1.05 2.60
N PHE A 271 15.95 -2.07 2.56
CA PHE A 271 16.08 -3.28 3.37
C PHE A 271 16.39 -4.45 2.42
N CYS A 272 17.46 -5.19 2.70
CA CYS A 272 17.85 -6.37 1.92
C CYS A 272 18.59 -7.36 2.82
N ARG A 273 18.41 -8.67 2.56
CA ARG A 273 19.21 -9.74 3.17
C ARG A 273 19.61 -10.79 2.16
N PHE A 274 20.88 -11.18 2.20
CA PHE A 274 21.50 -12.06 1.22
C PHE A 274 21.39 -13.54 1.61
N THR A 275 20.42 -14.24 1.03
CA THR A 275 20.02 -15.58 1.46
C THR A 275 21.07 -16.69 1.33
N ASN A 276 22.17 -16.47 0.60
CA ASN A 276 23.19 -17.47 0.28
C ASN A 276 24.65 -16.93 0.35
N GLN A 277 24.97 -16.00 1.25
CA GLN A 277 26.37 -15.56 1.44
C GLN A 277 27.10 -16.37 2.51
N SER A 278 28.08 -17.17 2.08
CA SER A 278 29.00 -17.94 2.94
C SER A 278 30.13 -17.09 3.55
N PHE A 279 30.26 -15.83 3.14
CA PHE A 279 31.32 -14.91 3.56
C PHE A 279 30.74 -13.51 3.89
N PRO A 280 31.40 -12.76 4.80
CA PRO A 280 30.97 -11.41 5.14
C PRO A 280 30.99 -10.45 3.94
N LEU A 281 30.15 -9.41 4.02
CA LEU A 281 30.08 -8.33 3.04
C LEU A 281 31.43 -7.62 2.93
N SER A 282 31.96 -7.52 1.71
CA SER A 282 33.30 -6.95 1.51
C SER A 282 33.32 -5.44 1.83
N PRO A 283 34.43 -4.88 2.36
CA PRO A 283 34.56 -3.43 2.54
C PRO A 283 34.39 -2.66 1.23
N LEU A 284 34.86 -3.24 0.11
CA LEU A 284 34.71 -2.68 -1.23
C LEU A 284 33.24 -2.63 -1.69
N TYR A 285 32.41 -3.62 -1.33
CA TYR A 285 30.97 -3.60 -1.60
C TYR A 285 30.30 -2.38 -0.94
N TYR A 286 30.50 -2.20 0.37
CA TYR A 286 29.92 -1.07 1.10
C TYR A 286 30.41 0.26 0.53
N TYR A 287 31.71 0.39 0.30
CA TYR A 287 32.30 1.59 -0.30
C TYR A 287 31.66 1.92 -1.67
N THR A 288 31.53 0.93 -2.56
CA THR A 288 31.00 1.15 -3.91
C THR A 288 29.52 1.51 -3.88
N PHE A 289 28.72 0.79 -3.10
CA PHE A 289 27.29 1.09 -2.94
C PHE A 289 27.08 2.50 -2.34
N PHE A 290 27.71 2.81 -1.20
CA PHE A 290 27.53 4.12 -0.57
C PHE A 290 28.09 5.28 -1.42
N ASN A 291 29.15 5.07 -2.21
CA ASN A 291 29.65 6.05 -3.17
C ASN A 291 28.59 6.43 -4.22
N HIS A 292 27.75 5.50 -4.67
CA HIS A 292 26.60 5.84 -5.51
C HIS A 292 25.53 6.62 -4.74
N ILE A 293 25.18 6.17 -3.53
CA ILE A 293 24.17 6.83 -2.69
C ILE A 293 24.56 8.28 -2.37
N PHE A 294 25.79 8.55 -1.94
CA PHE A 294 26.30 9.91 -1.65
C PHE A 294 26.37 10.82 -2.88
N LYS A 295 26.39 10.28 -4.11
CA LYS A 295 26.32 11.07 -5.36
C LYS A 295 24.89 11.47 -5.75
N THR A 296 23.87 11.05 -5.00
CA THR A 296 22.46 11.40 -5.23
C THR A 296 22.20 12.85 -4.82
N LYS A 297 22.17 13.77 -5.80
CA LYS A 297 22.25 15.23 -5.63
C LYS A 297 21.25 15.90 -4.65
N ARG A 298 20.15 15.24 -4.28
CA ARG A 298 19.11 15.80 -3.40
C ARG A 298 18.81 14.97 -2.14
N LEU A 299 19.58 13.90 -1.92
CA LEU A 299 19.35 12.98 -0.82
C LEU A 299 19.71 13.63 0.52
N VAL A 300 18.74 13.65 1.44
CA VAL A 300 18.85 14.27 2.77
C VAL A 300 19.00 13.21 3.85
N ILE A 301 18.19 12.14 3.76
CA ILE A 301 18.22 11.02 4.70
C ILE A 301 18.25 9.73 3.90
N PHE A 302 19.15 8.82 4.27
CA PHE A 302 19.02 7.42 3.89
C PHE A 302 19.13 6.51 5.11
N LYS A 303 18.49 5.34 5.03
CA LYS A 303 18.68 4.24 5.97
C LYS A 303 18.79 2.94 5.20
N THR A 304 19.86 2.19 5.42
CA THR A 304 20.04 0.88 4.82
C THR A 304 20.21 -0.17 5.90
N LYS A 305 19.41 -1.24 5.81
CA LYS A 305 19.65 -2.48 6.56
C LYS A 305 19.98 -3.55 5.54
N ILE A 306 21.25 -3.94 5.51
CA ILE A 306 21.80 -4.87 4.54
C ILE A 306 22.60 -5.89 5.34
N ASP A 307 21.95 -7.02 5.63
CA ASP A 307 22.54 -8.09 6.42
C ASP A 307 22.75 -9.36 5.57
N ILE A 308 23.41 -10.36 6.16
CA ILE A 308 23.54 -11.71 5.61
C ILE A 308 22.51 -12.59 6.34
#